data_AF-A0A6H0KJH6-F1
#
_entry.id   AF-A0A6H0KJH6-F1
#
_cell.length_a   1.000
_cell.length_b   1.000
_cell.length_c   1.000
_cell.angle_alpha   90.00
_cell.angle_beta   90.00
_cell.angle_gamma   90.00
#
_symmetry.space_group_name_H-M   'P 1'
#
loop_
_entity.id
_entity.type
_entity.pdbx_description
1 polymer ?
#
loop_
_entity_poly.entity_id
_entity_poly.type
_entity_poly.pdbx_seq_one_letter_code
_entity_poly.pdbx_strand_id
1 'polypeptide(L)'
;MTDKLLIEEIITKECERYELEKSGFVSDRHTAIQELLSGYSEFLPEDCSLEEFVERKKQLLHDWYSRKGFAKFFCRKAEKPCMFRMVKRLSQNVLSRLRRKQTEETVDDELRLEEGRTVAFKLSSALYAELYSEICCSGTLYATPGQLEEACVGRMHTMFPLKYALLYERLTAKDSEFWEEMWRLIRRFVRFLVTEKKRAEDEGTVEEVSMETVLSVQEQMEKGKLEQIASAGHLLNSLQMTGRNKFREWVRAEERKQEEVLLEEEDTRWQEFQYVEMTETDRIDGRFAYLLEMNEENEYDVCCALADVLDYGRGDVYEALVEGMQETVQVMTMLYVENKKYEEIARILYGGANGKCLANLRKLVSRGKEYLKKRMAELIVTYKRKGQVPFAREEEE
;
A
#
# COMPACT_ATOMS: atom_id res chain seq x y z
N MET A 1 28.37 -45.16 -8.52
CA MET A 1 28.76 -43.90 -9.19
C MET A 1 30.25 -43.74 -8.92
N THR A 2 31.09 -43.50 -9.93
CA THR A 2 32.55 -43.37 -9.66
C THR A 2 32.84 -42.05 -8.98
N ASP A 3 33.87 -42.01 -8.11
CA ASP A 3 34.32 -40.79 -7.42
C ASP A 3 34.56 -39.62 -8.38
N LYS A 4 35.07 -39.93 -9.58
CA LYS A 4 35.26 -38.95 -10.65
C LYS A 4 33.96 -38.28 -11.08
N LEU A 5 32.92 -39.06 -11.40
CA LEU A 5 31.62 -38.51 -11.82
C LEU A 5 30.99 -37.67 -10.70
N LEU A 6 31.22 -38.05 -9.45
CA LEU A 6 30.66 -37.37 -8.31
C LEU A 6 31.38 -36.04 -8.01
N ILE A 7 32.71 -35.99 -8.11
CA ILE A 7 33.49 -34.75 -8.02
C ILE A 7 33.12 -33.80 -9.18
N GLU A 8 32.98 -34.32 -10.40
CA GLU A 8 32.53 -33.55 -11.57
C GLU A 8 31.17 -32.89 -11.32
N GLU A 9 30.21 -33.63 -10.76
CA GLU A 9 28.88 -33.13 -10.41
C GLU A 9 28.92 -32.08 -9.29
N ILE A 10 29.72 -32.32 -8.23
CA ILE A 10 29.90 -31.36 -7.13
C ILE A 10 30.42 -30.03 -7.67
N ILE A 11 31.50 -30.05 -8.45
CA ILE A 11 32.12 -28.82 -8.95
C ILE A 11 31.27 -28.12 -9.99
N THR A 12 30.58 -28.87 -10.84
CA THR A 12 29.58 -28.30 -11.75
C THR A 12 28.54 -27.50 -10.99
N LYS A 13 27.94 -28.10 -9.95
CA LYS A 13 26.94 -27.42 -9.13
C LYS A 13 27.48 -26.22 -8.37
N GLU A 14 28.71 -26.30 -7.84
CA GLU A 14 29.34 -25.16 -7.14
C GLU A 14 29.66 -24.01 -8.11
N CYS A 15 30.22 -24.30 -9.29
CA CYS A 15 30.48 -23.31 -10.33
C CYS A 15 29.20 -22.61 -10.78
N GLU A 16 28.12 -23.36 -10.98
CA GLU A 16 26.81 -22.81 -11.34
C GLU A 16 26.19 -22.00 -10.20
N ARG A 17 26.21 -22.52 -8.96
CA ARG A 17 25.60 -21.91 -7.76
C ARG A 17 26.30 -20.65 -7.28
N TYR A 18 27.59 -20.50 -7.53
CA TYR A 18 28.35 -19.31 -7.13
C TYR A 18 28.94 -18.52 -8.31
N GLU A 19 28.66 -18.91 -9.56
CA GLU A 19 29.19 -18.21 -10.74
C GLU A 19 30.72 -18.05 -10.69
N LEU A 20 31.41 -19.13 -10.30
CA LEU A 20 32.86 -19.10 -10.04
C LEU A 20 33.67 -18.74 -11.30
N GLU A 21 33.19 -19.11 -12.48
CA GLU A 21 33.80 -18.70 -13.76
C GLU A 21 33.53 -17.22 -14.06
N LYS A 22 32.27 -16.78 -13.98
CA LYS A 22 31.89 -15.39 -14.27
C LYS A 22 32.50 -14.39 -13.28
N SER A 23 32.78 -14.83 -12.05
CA SER A 23 33.46 -14.04 -11.04
C SER A 23 34.98 -13.98 -11.25
N GLY A 24 35.52 -14.88 -12.07
CA GLY A 24 36.96 -15.03 -12.32
C GLY A 24 37.70 -15.71 -11.18
N PHE A 25 37.00 -16.44 -10.31
CA PHE A 25 37.64 -17.29 -9.28
C PHE A 25 38.24 -18.55 -9.90
N VAL A 26 37.56 -19.09 -10.91
CA VAL A 26 38.02 -20.24 -11.69
C VAL A 26 38.10 -19.82 -13.16
N SER A 27 39.14 -20.25 -13.86
CA SER A 27 39.31 -19.96 -15.29
C SER A 27 38.34 -20.75 -16.16
N ASP A 28 38.20 -22.05 -15.87
CA ASP A 28 37.26 -22.98 -16.50
C ASP A 28 36.96 -24.14 -15.53
N ARG A 29 35.71 -24.64 -15.57
CA ARG A 29 35.25 -25.76 -14.75
C ARG A 29 36.08 -27.02 -14.92
N HIS A 30 36.52 -27.38 -16.13
CA HIS A 30 37.34 -28.59 -16.33
C HIS A 30 38.66 -28.49 -15.57
N THR A 31 39.27 -27.30 -15.54
CA THR A 31 40.49 -27.04 -14.78
C THR A 31 40.25 -27.24 -13.27
N ALA A 32 39.14 -26.72 -12.74
CA ALA A 32 38.78 -26.93 -11.33
C ALA A 32 38.53 -28.41 -10.99
N ILE A 33 37.90 -29.16 -11.90
CA ILE A 33 37.71 -30.61 -11.75
C ILE A 33 39.06 -31.33 -11.70
N GLN A 34 39.98 -31.03 -12.63
CA GLN A 34 41.31 -31.65 -12.65
C GLN A 34 42.15 -31.31 -11.40
N GLU A 35 42.07 -30.08 -10.89
CA GLU A 35 42.73 -29.68 -9.63
C GLU A 35 42.24 -30.51 -8.43
N LEU A 36 40.95 -30.86 -8.40
CA LEU A 36 40.37 -31.68 -7.33
C LEU A 36 40.68 -33.17 -7.50
N LEU A 37 40.57 -33.69 -8.73
CA LEU A 37 40.88 -35.09 -9.04
C LEU A 37 42.36 -35.44 -8.80
N SER A 38 43.26 -34.50 -9.06
CA SER A 38 44.70 -34.71 -8.82
C SER A 38 45.10 -34.64 -7.34
N GLY A 39 44.23 -34.06 -6.49
CA GLY A 39 44.49 -33.89 -5.06
C GLY A 39 43.85 -34.93 -4.15
N TYR A 40 42.94 -35.77 -4.65
CA TYR A 40 42.20 -36.76 -3.85
C TYR A 40 42.12 -38.10 -4.59
N SER A 41 42.71 -39.15 -4.00
CA SER A 41 42.72 -40.50 -4.57
C SER A 41 41.48 -41.33 -4.22
N GLU A 42 40.80 -41.03 -3.11
CA GLU A 42 39.57 -41.71 -2.66
C GLU A 42 38.65 -40.68 -2.00
N PHE A 43 37.46 -40.48 -2.56
CA PHE A 43 36.50 -39.48 -2.11
C PHE A 43 35.45 -40.06 -1.15
N LEU A 44 34.92 -41.25 -1.44
CA LEU A 44 33.90 -41.90 -0.60
C LEU A 44 34.12 -43.42 -0.50
N PRO A 45 33.92 -44.00 0.70
CA PRO A 45 33.70 -45.44 0.84
C PRO A 45 32.43 -45.88 0.09
N GLU A 46 32.39 -47.11 -0.42
CA GLU A 46 31.27 -47.67 -1.20
C GLU A 46 29.92 -47.67 -0.41
N ASP A 47 29.97 -47.63 0.92
CA ASP A 47 28.79 -47.70 1.82
C ASP A 47 28.54 -46.42 2.66
N CYS A 48 28.94 -45.23 2.17
CA CYS A 48 28.75 -44.00 2.95
C CYS A 48 27.27 -43.64 3.18
N SER A 49 26.91 -43.23 4.39
CA SER A 49 25.61 -42.64 4.69
C SER A 49 25.48 -41.23 4.08
N LEU A 50 24.24 -40.73 3.97
CA LEU A 50 23.98 -39.37 3.47
C LEU A 50 24.64 -38.29 4.34
N GLU A 51 24.69 -38.50 5.66
CA GLU A 51 25.29 -37.56 6.61
C GLU A 51 26.81 -37.51 6.44
N GLU A 52 27.46 -38.68 6.35
CA GLU A 52 28.90 -38.79 6.08
C GLU A 52 29.27 -38.17 4.72
N PHE A 53 28.44 -38.38 3.70
CA PHE A 53 28.60 -37.74 2.39
C PHE A 53 28.59 -36.20 2.50
N VAL A 54 27.61 -35.65 3.21
CA VAL A 54 27.47 -34.19 3.37
C VAL A 54 28.69 -33.61 4.09
N GLU A 55 29.16 -34.28 5.13
CA GLU A 55 30.32 -33.83 5.90
C GLU A 55 31.62 -33.92 5.09
N ARG A 56 31.85 -35.03 4.39
CA ARG A 56 32.98 -35.20 3.46
C ARG A 56 32.97 -34.15 2.36
N LYS A 57 31.81 -33.88 1.77
CA LYS A 57 31.65 -32.83 0.75
C LYS A 57 32.02 -31.45 1.31
N LYS A 58 31.55 -31.11 2.51
CA LYS A 58 31.89 -29.82 3.15
C LYS A 58 33.39 -29.68 3.37
N GLN A 59 34.04 -30.73 3.89
CA GLN A 59 35.49 -30.75 4.13
C GLN A 59 36.27 -30.59 2.81
N LEU A 60 35.93 -31.37 1.78
CA LEU A 60 36.55 -31.29 0.46
C LEU A 60 36.49 -29.86 -0.12
N LEU A 61 35.30 -29.26 -0.11
CA LEU A 61 35.09 -27.92 -0.64
C LEU A 61 35.85 -26.88 0.19
N HIS A 62 35.83 -27.01 1.51
CA HIS A 62 36.57 -26.12 2.40
C HIS A 62 38.08 -26.14 2.11
N ASP A 63 38.66 -27.33 1.98
CA ASP A 63 40.08 -27.50 1.65
C ASP A 63 40.42 -26.94 0.26
N TRP A 64 39.56 -27.18 -0.72
CA TRP A 64 39.75 -26.69 -2.08
C TRP A 64 39.70 -25.16 -2.14
N TYR A 65 38.67 -24.53 -1.56
CA TYR A 65 38.55 -23.07 -1.51
C TYR A 65 39.67 -22.41 -0.72
N SER A 66 40.11 -23.03 0.37
CA SER A 66 41.22 -22.55 1.19
C SER A 66 42.55 -22.59 0.43
N ARG A 67 42.86 -23.72 -0.25
CA ARG A 67 44.05 -23.85 -1.10
C ARG A 67 44.05 -22.86 -2.26
N LYS A 68 42.90 -22.68 -2.91
CA LYS A 68 42.75 -21.73 -4.03
C LYS A 68 42.69 -20.26 -3.57
N GLY A 69 42.55 -20.02 -2.27
CA GLY A 69 42.65 -18.70 -1.66
C GLY A 69 41.39 -17.85 -1.82
N PHE A 70 40.20 -18.43 -1.64
CA PHE A 70 38.93 -17.72 -1.79
C PHE A 70 38.83 -16.47 -0.89
N ALA A 71 39.29 -16.53 0.37
CA ALA A 71 39.28 -15.36 1.26
C ALA A 71 40.06 -14.16 0.65
N LYS A 72 41.24 -14.42 0.08
CA LYS A 72 42.05 -13.37 -0.58
C LYS A 72 41.36 -12.86 -1.85
N PHE A 73 40.75 -13.76 -2.62
CA PHE A 73 39.96 -13.39 -3.79
C PHE A 73 38.78 -12.50 -3.40
N PHE A 74 38.04 -12.87 -2.36
CA PHE A 74 36.90 -12.14 -1.83
C PHE A 74 37.29 -10.71 -1.46
N CYS A 75 38.34 -10.51 -0.65
CA CYS A 75 38.82 -9.17 -0.29
C CYS A 75 39.14 -8.30 -1.52
N ARG A 76 39.83 -8.88 -2.52
CA ARG A 76 40.23 -8.16 -3.73
C ARG A 76 39.05 -7.82 -4.64
N LYS A 77 37.96 -8.59 -4.56
CA LYS A 77 36.80 -8.49 -5.45
C LYS A 77 35.57 -7.93 -4.76
N ALA A 78 35.61 -7.66 -3.45
CA ALA A 78 34.48 -7.14 -2.67
C ALA A 78 33.87 -5.87 -3.26
N GLU A 79 34.67 -4.99 -3.86
CA GLU A 79 34.17 -3.76 -4.50
C GLU A 79 33.90 -3.92 -6.01
N LYS A 80 34.05 -5.14 -6.57
CA LYS A 80 33.93 -5.37 -8.00
C LYS A 80 32.51 -5.80 -8.39
N PRO A 81 32.03 -5.44 -9.60
CA PRO A 81 30.68 -5.79 -10.05
C PRO A 81 30.38 -7.29 -10.09
N CYS A 82 31.40 -8.15 -10.22
CA CYS A 82 31.18 -9.60 -10.19
C CYS A 82 30.75 -10.10 -8.80
N MET A 83 31.36 -9.60 -7.73
CA MET A 83 30.99 -9.97 -6.36
C MET A 83 29.61 -9.42 -6.02
N PHE A 84 29.34 -8.17 -6.42
CA PHE A 84 28.02 -7.56 -6.27
C PHE A 84 26.91 -8.37 -6.92
N ARG A 85 27.13 -8.88 -8.15
CA ARG A 85 26.16 -9.76 -8.83
C ARG A 85 26.00 -11.11 -8.14
N MET A 86 27.10 -11.72 -7.71
CA MET A 86 27.07 -13.02 -7.04
C MET A 86 26.25 -12.95 -5.75
N VAL A 87 26.56 -11.97 -4.89
CA VAL A 87 25.83 -11.76 -3.63
C VAL A 87 24.37 -11.42 -3.89
N LYS A 88 24.07 -10.60 -4.91
CA LYS A 88 22.69 -10.22 -5.26
C LYS A 88 21.88 -11.45 -5.61
N ARG A 89 22.46 -12.35 -6.40
CA ARG A 89 21.83 -13.60 -6.80
C ARG A 89 21.60 -14.53 -5.61
N LEU A 90 22.58 -14.66 -4.71
CA LEU A 90 22.42 -15.44 -3.48
C LEU A 90 21.28 -14.89 -2.63
N SER A 91 21.26 -13.58 -2.37
CA SER A 91 20.20 -12.92 -1.59
C SER A 91 18.82 -13.08 -2.24
N GLN A 92 18.71 -12.91 -3.56
CA GLN A 92 17.46 -13.11 -4.31
C GLN A 92 16.97 -14.56 -4.25
N ASN A 93 17.87 -15.53 -4.35
CA ASN A 93 17.53 -16.95 -4.22
C ASN A 93 16.97 -17.23 -2.82
N VAL A 94 17.59 -16.69 -1.77
CA VAL A 94 17.07 -16.83 -0.39
C VAL A 94 15.70 -16.17 -0.28
N LEU A 95 15.56 -14.92 -0.74
CA LEU A 95 14.30 -14.18 -0.70
C LEU A 95 13.16 -14.93 -1.38
N SER A 96 13.43 -15.53 -2.55
CA SER A 96 12.43 -16.32 -3.27
C SER A 96 11.98 -17.56 -2.47
N ARG A 97 12.88 -18.19 -1.72
CA ARG A 97 12.56 -19.32 -0.84
C ARG A 97 11.78 -18.88 0.38
N LEU A 98 12.13 -17.73 0.97
CA LEU A 98 11.38 -17.14 2.10
C LEU A 98 9.95 -16.84 1.69
N ARG A 99 9.76 -16.14 0.56
CA ARG A 99 8.43 -15.81 0.03
C ARG A 99 7.58 -17.06 -0.23
N ARG A 100 8.16 -18.13 -0.80
CA ARG A 100 7.44 -19.39 -1.06
C ARG A 100 7.02 -20.14 0.20
N LYS A 101 7.74 -19.96 1.31
CA LYS A 101 7.47 -20.60 2.60
C LYS A 101 6.60 -19.74 3.51
N GLN A 102 6.35 -18.48 3.13
CA GLN A 102 5.55 -17.57 3.92
C GLN A 102 4.09 -18.05 3.97
N THR A 103 3.55 -18.16 5.17
CA THR A 103 2.16 -18.58 5.42
C THR A 103 1.42 -17.62 6.34
N GLU A 104 2.13 -16.79 7.10
CA GLU A 104 1.55 -15.80 8.01
C GLU A 104 1.26 -14.49 7.27
N GLU A 105 0.32 -13.71 7.80
CA GLU A 105 0.00 -12.36 7.33
C GLU A 105 1.22 -11.44 7.40
N THR A 106 1.33 -10.56 6.43
CA THR A 106 2.44 -9.62 6.24
C THR A 106 1.92 -8.20 6.03
N VAL A 107 2.84 -7.24 5.92
CA VAL A 107 2.50 -5.85 5.56
C VAL A 107 1.78 -5.75 4.20
N ASP A 108 1.94 -6.72 3.30
CA ASP A 108 1.26 -6.75 2.01
C ASP A 108 -0.27 -6.91 2.18
N ASP A 109 -0.68 -7.72 3.17
CA ASP A 109 -2.08 -7.99 3.49
C ASP A 109 -2.74 -6.76 4.12
N GLU A 110 -2.04 -6.11 5.06
CA GLU A 110 -2.47 -4.86 5.67
C GLU A 110 -2.61 -3.71 4.66
N LEU A 111 -1.68 -3.61 3.71
CA LEU A 111 -1.70 -2.61 2.63
C LEU A 111 -2.66 -3.00 1.49
N ARG A 112 -3.20 -4.22 1.50
CA ARG A 112 -4.06 -4.77 0.45
C ARG A 112 -3.43 -4.67 -0.94
N LEU A 113 -2.17 -5.07 -1.06
CA LEU A 113 -1.46 -5.09 -2.34
C LEU A 113 -2.14 -6.02 -3.36
N GLU A 114 -1.89 -5.77 -4.64
CA GLU A 114 -2.37 -6.62 -5.73
C GLU A 114 -1.65 -7.97 -5.76
N GLU A 115 -2.32 -8.99 -6.30
CA GLU A 115 -1.74 -10.32 -6.46
C GLU A 115 -0.44 -10.26 -7.28
N GLY A 116 0.59 -10.96 -6.81
CA GLY A 116 1.92 -10.97 -7.43
C GLY A 116 2.84 -9.82 -7.01
N ARG A 117 2.29 -8.69 -6.50
CA ARG A 117 3.08 -7.59 -5.92
C ARG A 117 3.42 -7.88 -4.45
N THR A 118 4.51 -7.27 -3.98
CA THR A 118 4.93 -7.41 -2.58
C THR A 118 5.85 -6.25 -2.21
N VAL A 119 5.60 -5.63 -1.05
CA VAL A 119 6.60 -4.83 -0.34
C VAL A 119 7.25 -5.64 0.78
N ALA A 120 6.54 -6.62 1.35
CA ALA A 120 7.05 -7.51 2.41
C ALA A 120 8.29 -8.30 1.98
N PHE A 121 8.43 -8.63 0.69
CA PHE A 121 9.58 -9.34 0.12
C PHE A 121 10.28 -8.53 -0.97
N LYS A 122 10.22 -7.20 -0.91
CA LYS A 122 10.89 -6.32 -1.87
C LYS A 122 12.32 -6.01 -1.42
N LEU A 123 13.28 -6.33 -2.28
CA LEU A 123 14.69 -5.98 -2.10
C LEU A 123 15.06 -4.91 -3.12
N SER A 124 14.89 -3.65 -2.74
CA SER A 124 15.25 -2.52 -3.61
C SER A 124 16.75 -2.43 -3.82
N SER A 125 17.16 -1.72 -4.85
CA SER A 125 18.57 -1.50 -5.19
C SER A 125 19.31 -0.75 -4.08
N ALA A 126 18.66 0.20 -3.42
CA ALA A 126 19.23 0.94 -2.30
C ALA A 126 19.35 0.06 -1.04
N LEU A 127 18.30 -0.69 -0.67
CA LEU A 127 18.35 -1.62 0.45
C LEU A 127 19.38 -2.74 0.22
N TYR A 128 19.50 -3.20 -1.02
CA TYR A 128 20.52 -4.18 -1.38
C TYR A 128 21.94 -3.62 -1.27
N ALA A 129 22.17 -2.35 -1.64
CA ALA A 129 23.48 -1.72 -1.50
C ALA A 129 23.91 -1.61 -0.04
N GLU A 130 22.99 -1.28 0.86
CA GLU A 130 23.21 -1.27 2.32
C GLU A 130 23.59 -2.67 2.82
N LEU A 131 22.75 -3.68 2.52
CA LEU A 131 23.01 -5.07 2.88
C LEU A 131 24.34 -5.59 2.31
N TYR A 132 24.68 -5.22 1.08
CA TYR A 132 25.93 -5.59 0.44
C TYR A 132 27.14 -5.00 1.17
N SER A 133 27.06 -3.71 1.53
CA SER A 133 28.11 -3.03 2.29
C SER A 133 28.35 -3.71 3.65
N GLU A 134 27.28 -4.08 4.36
CA GLU A 134 27.40 -4.79 5.62
C GLU A 134 28.03 -6.18 5.48
N ILE A 135 27.64 -6.95 4.46
CA ILE A 135 28.14 -8.32 4.28
C ILE A 135 29.58 -8.31 3.76
N CYS A 136 29.90 -7.44 2.81
CA CYS A 136 31.15 -7.51 2.05
C CYS A 136 32.18 -6.45 2.42
N CYS A 137 31.77 -5.33 3.01
CA CYS A 137 32.67 -4.21 3.33
C CYS A 137 32.89 -4.03 4.85
N SER A 138 32.31 -4.88 5.70
CA SER A 138 32.46 -4.84 7.17
C SER A 138 33.80 -5.36 7.70
N GLY A 139 34.74 -5.74 6.81
CA GLY A 139 36.01 -6.38 7.19
C GLY A 139 35.89 -7.88 7.50
N THR A 140 34.69 -8.46 7.39
CA THR A 140 34.46 -9.89 7.53
C THR A 140 35.12 -10.68 6.40
N LEU A 141 35.82 -11.77 6.75
CA LEU A 141 36.44 -12.67 5.79
C LEU A 141 35.65 -13.97 5.67
N TYR A 142 35.33 -14.36 4.44
CA TYR A 142 34.71 -15.64 4.14
C TYR A 142 35.75 -16.57 3.52
N ALA A 143 35.96 -17.74 4.12
CA ALA A 143 36.88 -18.75 3.61
C ALA A 143 36.29 -19.53 2.44
N THR A 144 34.96 -19.59 2.32
CA THR A 144 34.24 -20.26 1.23
C THR A 144 33.03 -19.44 0.76
N PRO A 145 32.56 -19.64 -0.49
CA PRO A 145 31.29 -19.08 -0.95
C PRO A 145 30.09 -19.57 -0.12
N GLY A 146 30.16 -20.78 0.44
CA GLY A 146 29.12 -21.31 1.33
C GLY A 146 28.96 -20.50 2.61
N GLN A 147 30.07 -20.09 3.24
CA GLN A 147 30.03 -19.19 4.40
C GLN A 147 29.44 -17.81 4.05
N LEU A 148 29.75 -17.30 2.86
CA LEU A 148 29.15 -16.07 2.36
C LEU A 148 27.64 -16.23 2.12
N GLU A 149 27.21 -17.36 1.57
CA GLU A 149 25.79 -17.66 1.40
C GLU A 149 25.08 -17.78 2.76
N GLU A 150 25.69 -18.43 3.75
CA GLU A 150 25.15 -18.50 5.12
C GLU A 150 24.98 -17.12 5.75
N ALA A 151 25.93 -16.20 5.52
CA ALA A 151 25.80 -14.81 5.96
C ALA A 151 24.64 -14.09 5.26
N CYS A 152 24.49 -14.26 3.93
CA CYS A 152 23.33 -13.75 3.20
C CYS A 152 22.02 -14.33 3.75
N VAL A 153 21.96 -15.65 3.99
CA VAL A 153 20.80 -16.33 4.56
C VAL A 153 20.43 -15.72 5.90
N GLY A 154 21.41 -15.59 6.81
CA GLY A 154 21.23 -14.99 8.12
C GLY A 154 20.64 -13.58 8.05
N ARG A 155 21.24 -12.68 7.25
CA ARG A 155 20.73 -11.30 7.12
C ARG A 155 19.33 -11.26 6.50
N MET A 156 19.08 -12.04 5.46
CA MET A 156 17.76 -12.07 4.81
C MET A 156 16.67 -12.57 5.77
N HIS A 157 16.95 -13.58 6.59
CA HIS A 157 15.99 -14.05 7.62
C HIS A 157 15.71 -13.01 8.70
N THR A 158 16.66 -12.14 9.03
CA THR A 158 16.43 -11.08 10.03
C THR A 158 15.60 -9.92 9.48
N MET A 159 15.64 -9.69 8.18
CA MET A 159 14.96 -8.55 7.53
C MET A 159 13.60 -8.91 6.93
N PHE A 160 13.41 -10.15 6.48
CA PHE A 160 12.25 -10.56 5.70
C PHE A 160 11.39 -11.62 6.43
N PRO A 161 10.05 -11.53 6.38
CA PRO A 161 9.25 -10.49 5.73
C PRO A 161 9.46 -9.11 6.37
N LEU A 162 9.49 -8.07 5.53
CA LEU A 162 9.66 -6.69 5.95
C LEU A 162 8.51 -6.29 6.87
N LYS A 163 8.87 -5.82 8.05
CA LYS A 163 7.92 -5.25 9.01
C LYS A 163 7.67 -3.78 8.68
N TYR A 164 6.55 -3.26 9.20
CA TYR A 164 6.13 -1.88 8.97
C TYR A 164 7.24 -0.85 9.32
N ALA A 165 7.95 -1.04 10.43
CA ALA A 165 9.02 -0.13 10.85
C ALA A 165 10.09 0.06 9.76
N LEU A 166 10.52 -1.04 9.12
CA LEU A 166 11.53 -0.97 8.06
C LEU A 166 10.92 -0.44 6.75
N LEU A 167 9.66 -0.75 6.44
CA LEU A 167 8.96 -0.11 5.32
C LEU A 167 8.89 1.42 5.49
N TYR A 168 8.54 1.89 6.69
CA TYR A 168 8.49 3.32 7.00
C TYR A 168 9.86 3.98 6.82
N GLU A 169 10.93 3.36 7.33
CA GLU A 169 12.30 3.82 7.13
C GLU A 169 12.64 3.95 5.63
N ARG A 170 12.29 2.95 4.80
CA ARG A 170 12.53 3.00 3.35
C ARG A 170 11.75 4.11 2.67
N LEU A 171 10.50 4.35 3.07
CA LEU A 171 9.68 5.42 2.52
C LEU A 171 10.22 6.80 2.91
N THR A 172 10.64 6.99 4.16
CA THR A 172 11.30 8.22 4.65
C THR A 172 12.62 8.47 3.92
N ALA A 173 13.39 7.41 3.63
CA ALA A 173 14.61 7.48 2.83
C ALA A 173 14.35 7.74 1.33
N LYS A 174 13.09 7.97 0.93
CA LYS A 174 12.67 8.18 -0.46
C LYS A 174 13.09 7.08 -1.42
N ASP A 175 13.05 5.83 -0.97
CA ASP A 175 13.35 4.69 -1.82
C ASP A 175 12.33 4.57 -2.95
N SER A 176 12.78 4.84 -4.19
CA SER A 176 11.92 4.92 -5.36
C SER A 176 11.18 3.61 -5.63
N GLU A 177 11.79 2.46 -5.36
CA GLU A 177 11.18 1.16 -5.65
C GLU A 177 10.05 0.84 -4.66
N PHE A 178 10.14 1.29 -3.41
CA PHE A 178 9.02 1.18 -2.46
C PHE A 178 7.94 2.22 -2.76
N TRP A 179 8.32 3.45 -3.09
CA TRP A 179 7.36 4.49 -3.50
C TRP A 179 6.60 4.12 -4.76
N GLU A 180 7.19 3.37 -5.68
CA GLU A 180 6.50 2.86 -6.86
C GLU A 180 5.32 1.94 -6.51
N GLU A 181 5.43 1.13 -5.44
CA GLU A 181 4.31 0.32 -4.96
C GLU A 181 3.26 1.18 -4.25
N MET A 182 3.69 2.19 -3.48
CA MET A 182 2.75 3.13 -2.84
C MET A 182 1.99 3.95 -3.90
N TRP A 183 2.67 4.37 -4.96
CA TRP A 183 2.09 5.03 -6.12
C TRP A 183 0.99 4.18 -6.75
N ARG A 184 1.24 2.90 -6.99
CA ARG A 184 0.23 1.98 -7.57
C ARG A 184 -1.00 1.86 -6.68
N LEU A 185 -0.79 1.74 -5.37
CA LEU A 185 -1.88 1.71 -4.39
C LEU A 185 -2.74 2.99 -4.45
N ILE A 186 -2.08 4.15 -4.44
CA ILE A 186 -2.74 5.46 -4.53
C ILE A 186 -3.48 5.57 -5.85
N ARG A 187 -2.84 5.27 -6.98
CA ARG A 187 -3.44 5.35 -8.32
C ARG A 187 -4.67 4.48 -8.45
N ARG A 188 -4.64 3.25 -7.93
CA ARG A 188 -5.81 2.35 -7.90
C ARG A 188 -6.97 2.97 -7.12
N PHE A 189 -6.66 3.55 -5.96
CA PHE A 189 -7.65 4.22 -5.13
C PHE A 189 -8.22 5.49 -5.78
N VAL A 190 -7.37 6.35 -6.34
CA VAL A 190 -7.77 7.57 -7.02
C VAL A 190 -8.59 7.28 -8.27
N ARG A 191 -8.21 6.25 -9.06
CA ARG A 191 -9.00 5.80 -10.21
C ARG A 191 -10.44 5.51 -9.82
N PHE A 192 -10.65 4.82 -8.70
CA PHE A 192 -11.99 4.56 -8.18
C PHE A 192 -12.77 5.87 -7.93
N LEU A 193 -12.15 6.86 -7.28
CA LEU A 193 -12.79 8.17 -7.01
C LEU A 193 -13.14 8.93 -8.30
N VAL A 194 -12.24 8.93 -9.29
CA VAL A 194 -12.43 9.63 -10.57
C VAL A 194 -13.57 8.99 -11.37
N THR A 195 -13.56 7.65 -11.48
CA THR A 195 -14.61 6.91 -12.19
C THR A 195 -15.96 7.11 -11.54
N GLU A 196 -16.03 7.17 -10.21
CA GLU A 196 -17.27 7.45 -9.47
C GLU A 196 -17.84 8.83 -9.79
N LYS A 197 -17.00 9.88 -9.84
CA LYS A 197 -17.45 11.26 -10.11
C LYS A 197 -17.78 11.51 -11.59
N LYS A 198 -16.93 11.06 -12.51
CA LYS A 198 -17.06 11.38 -13.96
C LYS A 198 -17.87 10.34 -14.74
N ARG A 199 -18.18 9.18 -14.16
CA ARG A 199 -18.79 8.02 -14.86
C ARG A 199 -18.02 7.58 -16.12
N ALA A 200 -16.76 7.99 -16.23
CA ALA A 200 -15.84 7.72 -17.33
C ALA A 200 -14.41 7.66 -16.76
N GLU A 201 -13.54 6.90 -17.42
CA GLU A 201 -12.12 6.87 -17.06
C GLU A 201 -11.42 8.14 -17.58
N ASP A 202 -10.83 8.90 -16.67
CA ASP A 202 -9.98 10.05 -17.00
C ASP A 202 -8.58 9.80 -16.42
N GLU A 203 -7.73 9.17 -17.23
CA GLU A 203 -6.39 8.78 -16.79
C GLU A 203 -5.50 9.99 -16.49
N GLY A 204 -5.72 11.14 -17.14
CA GLY A 204 -4.98 12.38 -16.85
C GLY A 204 -5.28 12.89 -15.45
N THR A 205 -6.55 12.94 -15.07
CA THR A 205 -6.97 13.30 -13.70
C THR A 205 -6.43 12.29 -12.68
N VAL A 206 -6.47 10.99 -13.01
CA VAL A 206 -5.94 9.94 -12.14
C VAL A 206 -4.45 10.12 -11.88
N GLU A 207 -3.65 10.41 -12.91
CA GLU A 207 -2.21 10.65 -12.77
C GLU A 207 -1.92 11.91 -11.95
N GLU A 208 -2.59 13.03 -12.25
CA GLU A 208 -2.40 14.32 -11.55
C GLU A 208 -2.68 14.19 -10.05
N VAL A 209 -3.88 13.71 -9.69
CA VAL A 209 -4.30 13.59 -8.29
C VAL A 209 -3.45 12.57 -7.54
N SER A 210 -3.03 11.49 -8.19
CA SER A 210 -2.13 10.51 -7.58
C SER A 210 -0.76 11.12 -7.28
N MET A 211 -0.25 11.99 -8.14
CA MET A 211 1.07 12.64 -7.98
C MET A 211 1.04 13.64 -6.85
N GLU A 212 0.02 14.49 -6.82
CA GLU A 212 -0.23 15.40 -5.71
C GLU A 212 -0.39 14.66 -4.38
N THR A 213 -1.02 13.48 -4.40
CA THR A 213 -1.14 12.64 -3.21
C THR A 213 0.20 12.10 -2.74
N VAL A 214 1.03 11.55 -3.63
CA VAL A 214 2.38 11.08 -3.27
C VAL A 214 3.23 12.21 -2.70
N LEU A 215 3.26 13.36 -3.35
CA LEU A 215 4.02 14.52 -2.91
C LEU A 215 3.55 14.99 -1.52
N SER A 216 2.24 15.07 -1.31
CA SER A 216 1.69 15.47 -0.02
C SER A 216 2.00 14.48 1.09
N VAL A 217 1.96 13.17 0.82
CA VAL A 217 2.35 12.16 1.82
C VAL A 217 3.84 12.24 2.13
N GLN A 218 4.70 12.37 1.12
CA GLN A 218 6.15 12.55 1.33
C GLN A 218 6.44 13.76 2.22
N GLU A 219 5.81 14.90 1.95
CA GLU A 219 5.93 16.11 2.76
C GLU A 219 5.43 15.90 4.21
N GLN A 220 4.35 15.14 4.40
CA GLN A 220 3.86 14.78 5.74
C GLN A 220 4.85 13.89 6.50
N MET A 221 5.50 12.94 5.82
CA MET A 221 6.55 12.11 6.42
C MET A 221 7.78 12.94 6.82
N GLU A 222 8.23 13.85 5.95
CA GLU A 222 9.36 14.75 6.25
C GLU A 222 9.08 15.67 7.45
N LYS A 223 7.83 16.10 7.61
CA LYS A 223 7.39 16.93 8.74
C LYS A 223 7.11 16.14 10.02
N GLY A 224 7.37 14.83 10.03
CA GLY A 224 7.12 13.94 11.17
C GLY A 224 5.65 13.72 11.50
N LYS A 225 4.71 14.16 10.65
CA LYS A 225 3.26 14.06 10.93
C LYS A 225 2.75 12.63 10.93
N LEU A 226 3.49 11.72 10.27
CA LEU A 226 3.15 10.30 10.17
C LEU A 226 3.97 9.41 11.12
N GLU A 227 4.76 9.99 12.04
CA GLU A 227 5.58 9.23 13.01
C GLU A 227 4.75 8.39 14.00
N GLN A 228 3.49 8.76 14.22
CA GLN A 228 2.58 8.04 15.12
C GLN A 228 1.93 6.80 14.47
N ILE A 229 2.17 6.56 13.18
CA ILE A 229 1.60 5.41 12.48
C ILE A 229 2.27 4.13 12.98
N ALA A 230 1.48 3.25 13.60
CA ALA A 230 1.98 2.02 14.21
C ALA A 230 1.88 0.77 13.31
N SER A 231 1.23 0.86 12.13
CA SER A 231 0.97 -0.29 11.27
C SER A 231 0.84 0.08 9.79
N ALA A 232 0.97 -0.93 8.92
CA ALA A 232 0.82 -0.77 7.48
C ALA A 232 -0.65 -0.43 7.12
N GLY A 233 -1.62 -0.97 7.86
CA GLY A 233 -3.03 -0.62 7.68
C GLY A 233 -3.33 0.85 7.99
N HIS A 234 -2.68 1.42 9.01
CA HIS A 234 -2.79 2.85 9.30
C HIS A 234 -2.13 3.72 8.21
N LEU A 235 -1.00 3.27 7.64
CA LEU A 235 -0.41 3.92 6.47
C LEU A 235 -1.38 3.92 5.29
N LEU A 236 -2.00 2.79 4.96
CA LEU A 236 -2.99 2.71 3.89
C LEU A 236 -4.15 3.71 4.09
N ASN A 237 -4.68 3.78 5.32
CA ASN A 237 -5.73 4.75 5.65
C ASN A 237 -5.26 6.20 5.44
N SER A 238 -4.03 6.51 5.86
CA SER A 238 -3.43 7.84 5.63
C SER A 238 -3.29 8.18 4.15
N LEU A 239 -2.83 7.22 3.33
CA LEU A 239 -2.74 7.38 1.87
C LEU A 239 -4.12 7.67 1.26
N GLN A 240 -5.13 6.91 1.67
CA GLN A 240 -6.50 7.10 1.18
C GLN A 240 -7.09 8.45 1.62
N MET A 241 -6.88 8.87 2.88
CA MET A 241 -7.39 10.15 3.37
C MET A 241 -6.74 11.33 2.67
N THR A 242 -5.41 11.30 2.49
CA THR A 242 -4.71 12.32 1.70
C THR A 242 -5.18 12.31 0.24
N GLY A 243 -5.37 11.13 -0.36
CA GLY A 243 -5.91 10.98 -1.71
C GLY A 243 -7.31 11.57 -1.88
N ARG A 244 -8.22 11.35 -0.91
CA ARG A 244 -9.55 11.97 -0.92
C ARG A 244 -9.47 13.49 -0.84
N ASN A 245 -8.60 14.01 0.02
CA ASN A 245 -8.42 15.45 0.18
C ASN A 245 -7.89 16.09 -1.10
N LYS A 246 -6.87 15.48 -1.72
CA LYS A 246 -6.32 15.94 -3.00
C LYS A 246 -7.31 15.83 -4.15
N PHE A 247 -8.09 14.76 -4.20
CA PHE A 247 -9.18 14.65 -5.17
C PHE A 247 -10.24 15.75 -4.99
N ARG A 248 -10.64 16.07 -3.75
CA ARG A 248 -11.57 17.17 -3.48
C ARG A 248 -10.99 18.54 -3.84
N GLU A 249 -9.71 18.78 -3.54
CA GLU A 249 -9.02 20.00 -3.96
C GLU A 249 -9.04 20.15 -5.48
N TRP A 250 -8.74 19.07 -6.21
CA TRP A 250 -8.81 19.02 -7.66
C TRP A 250 -10.23 19.28 -8.17
N VAL A 251 -11.26 18.64 -7.61
CA VAL A 251 -12.66 18.86 -7.99
C VAL A 251 -13.05 20.33 -7.79
N ARG A 252 -12.70 20.95 -6.66
CA ARG A 252 -12.99 22.38 -6.41
C ARG A 252 -12.22 23.32 -7.34
N ALA A 253 -11.03 22.92 -7.78
CA ALA A 253 -10.26 23.69 -8.74
C ALA A 253 -10.85 23.57 -10.14
N GLU A 254 -11.32 22.38 -10.50
CA GLU A 254 -11.99 22.11 -11.77
C GLU A 254 -13.35 22.80 -11.85
N GLU A 255 -14.15 22.77 -10.80
CA GLU A 255 -15.43 23.51 -10.69
C GLU A 255 -15.18 25.02 -10.85
N ARG A 256 -14.15 25.57 -10.20
CA ARG A 256 -13.75 26.98 -10.39
C ARG A 256 -13.27 27.30 -11.80
N LYS A 257 -12.49 26.41 -12.44
CA LYS A 257 -12.09 26.57 -13.84
C LYS A 257 -13.30 26.53 -14.77
N GLN A 258 -14.28 25.67 -14.50
CA GLN A 258 -15.50 25.60 -15.28
C GLN A 258 -16.34 26.87 -15.08
N GLU A 259 -16.43 27.40 -13.86
CA GLU A 259 -17.04 28.71 -13.59
C GLU A 259 -16.29 29.83 -14.32
N GLU A 260 -14.96 29.86 -14.30
CA GLU A 260 -14.14 30.85 -15.03
C GLU A 260 -14.29 30.74 -16.55
N VAL A 261 -14.34 29.53 -17.11
CA VAL A 261 -14.59 29.30 -18.54
C VAL A 261 -16.01 29.71 -18.92
N LEU A 262 -17.01 29.42 -18.08
CA LEU A 262 -18.38 29.90 -18.28
C LEU A 262 -18.46 31.43 -18.22
N LEU A 263 -17.69 32.07 -17.33
CA LEU A 263 -17.57 33.53 -17.26
C LEU A 263 -16.87 34.11 -18.49
N GLU A 264 -15.84 33.46 -19.03
CA GLU A 264 -15.19 33.88 -20.28
C GLU A 264 -16.11 33.68 -21.50
N GLU A 265 -16.84 32.57 -21.59
CA GLU A 265 -17.85 32.31 -22.63
C GLU A 265 -19.05 33.27 -22.51
N GLU A 266 -19.47 33.60 -21.29
CA GLU A 266 -20.43 34.66 -21.00
C GLU A 266 -19.87 36.02 -21.41
N ASP A 267 -18.64 36.40 -21.07
CA ASP A 267 -18.03 37.67 -21.49
C ASP A 267 -17.91 37.78 -23.01
N THR A 268 -17.65 36.66 -23.71
CA THR A 268 -17.66 36.60 -25.17
C THR A 268 -19.09 36.76 -25.72
N ARG A 269 -20.11 36.25 -25.02
CA ARG A 269 -21.55 36.45 -25.33
C ARG A 269 -22.08 37.83 -24.92
N TRP A 270 -21.57 38.44 -23.86
CA TRP A 270 -21.95 39.76 -23.35
C TRP A 270 -21.40 40.89 -24.24
N GLN A 271 -20.36 40.63 -25.02
CA GLN A 271 -19.98 41.50 -26.14
C GLN A 271 -21.01 41.48 -27.29
N GLU A 272 -21.79 40.39 -27.44
CA GLU A 272 -22.85 40.27 -28.45
C GLU A 272 -24.25 40.69 -27.96
N PHE A 273 -24.47 40.79 -26.65
CA PHE A 273 -25.75 41.18 -26.05
C PHE A 273 -25.62 42.39 -25.13
N GLN A 274 -25.25 43.55 -25.68
CA GLN A 274 -25.74 44.81 -25.10
C GLN A 274 -27.26 44.87 -25.27
N TYR A 275 -27.96 45.23 -24.20
CA TYR A 275 -29.42 45.26 -24.02
C TYR A 275 -30.04 43.95 -23.53
N VAL A 276 -30.17 43.82 -22.21
CA VAL A 276 -31.45 43.88 -21.48
C VAL A 276 -31.11 43.88 -19.98
N GLU A 277 -31.59 44.88 -19.25
CA GLU A 277 -31.53 44.89 -17.78
C GLU A 277 -32.31 43.70 -17.21
N MET A 278 -31.66 42.89 -16.38
CA MET A 278 -32.36 41.99 -15.47
C MET A 278 -31.80 42.11 -14.06
N THR A 279 -32.76 42.17 -13.16
CA THR A 279 -32.73 42.52 -11.74
C THR A 279 -32.01 41.49 -10.86
N GLU A 280 -31.29 42.02 -9.88
CA GLU A 280 -30.70 41.32 -8.74
C GLU A 280 -31.70 40.36 -8.08
N THR A 281 -31.31 39.09 -7.90
CA THR A 281 -31.88 38.19 -6.90
C THR A 281 -30.78 37.36 -6.25
N ASP A 282 -30.64 37.58 -4.94
CA ASP A 282 -30.22 36.68 -3.86
C ASP A 282 -29.21 35.57 -4.17
N ARG A 283 -28.02 35.70 -3.58
CA ARG A 283 -27.03 34.62 -3.44
C ARG A 283 -27.58 33.55 -2.50
N ILE A 284 -27.97 32.40 -3.05
CA ILE A 284 -28.43 31.21 -2.33
C ILE A 284 -27.23 30.30 -2.04
N ASP A 285 -27.04 29.88 -0.78
CA ASP A 285 -26.06 28.87 -0.40
C ASP A 285 -26.48 27.48 -0.93
N GLY A 286 -25.91 27.10 -2.08
CA GLY A 286 -26.38 26.01 -2.94
C GLY A 286 -25.95 24.60 -2.55
N ARG A 287 -25.44 24.36 -1.33
CA ARG A 287 -24.80 23.07 -0.98
C ARG A 287 -25.69 21.83 -1.21
N PHE A 288 -26.98 21.95 -0.94
CA PHE A 288 -27.96 20.87 -1.14
C PHE A 288 -28.89 21.10 -2.34
N ALA A 289 -28.60 22.09 -3.20
CA ALA A 289 -29.43 22.39 -4.38
C ALA A 289 -29.53 21.18 -5.33
N TYR A 290 -28.50 20.32 -5.35
CA TYR A 290 -28.48 19.08 -6.13
C TYR A 290 -29.64 18.12 -5.78
N LEU A 291 -30.24 18.23 -4.59
CA LEU A 291 -31.41 17.43 -4.20
C LEU A 291 -32.62 17.64 -5.13
N LEU A 292 -32.69 18.78 -5.85
CA LEU A 292 -33.74 19.04 -6.85
C LEU A 292 -33.58 18.18 -8.11
N GLU A 293 -32.37 17.69 -8.38
CA GLU A 293 -32.03 16.93 -9.59
C GLU A 293 -31.90 15.42 -9.33
N MET A 294 -31.90 15.01 -8.05
CA MET A 294 -31.75 13.61 -7.65
C MET A 294 -32.94 12.74 -8.01
N ASN A 295 -32.71 11.51 -8.44
CA ASN A 295 -33.78 10.55 -8.68
C ASN A 295 -34.24 9.90 -7.36
N GLU A 296 -35.44 10.26 -6.88
CA GLU A 296 -36.05 9.72 -5.66
C GLU A 296 -36.40 8.23 -5.75
N GLU A 297 -36.53 7.69 -6.96
CA GLU A 297 -36.83 6.27 -7.20
C GLU A 297 -35.56 5.41 -7.19
N ASN A 298 -34.38 6.04 -7.29
CA ASN A 298 -33.10 5.35 -7.22
C ASN A 298 -32.62 5.23 -5.77
N GLU A 299 -32.67 4.00 -5.24
CA GLU A 299 -32.27 3.70 -3.87
C GLU A 299 -30.82 4.14 -3.55
N TYR A 300 -29.90 4.03 -4.51
CA TYR A 300 -28.51 4.45 -4.31
C TYR A 300 -28.39 5.96 -4.14
N ASP A 301 -29.07 6.72 -5.00
CA ASP A 301 -29.08 8.18 -4.97
C ASP A 301 -29.67 8.67 -3.64
N VAL A 302 -30.81 8.11 -3.22
CA VAL A 302 -31.44 8.42 -1.93
C VAL A 302 -30.52 8.11 -0.75
N CYS A 303 -29.77 7.00 -0.78
CA CYS A 303 -28.82 6.67 0.28
C CYS A 303 -27.64 7.65 0.34
N CYS A 304 -27.13 8.09 -0.82
CA CYS A 304 -26.06 9.08 -0.89
C CYS A 304 -26.52 10.44 -0.35
N ALA A 305 -27.72 10.88 -0.75
CA ALA A 305 -28.35 12.10 -0.25
C ALA A 305 -28.54 12.05 1.28
N LEU A 306 -29.00 10.90 1.77
CA LEU A 306 -29.19 10.66 3.20
C LEU A 306 -27.88 10.78 3.97
N ALA A 307 -26.82 10.15 3.50
CA ALA A 307 -25.51 10.22 4.14
C ALA A 307 -24.96 11.65 4.16
N ASP A 308 -25.08 12.37 3.04
CA ASP A 308 -24.57 13.73 2.90
C ASP A 308 -25.32 14.72 3.81
N VAL A 309 -26.65 14.60 3.91
CA VAL A 309 -27.45 15.42 4.85
C VAL A 309 -27.17 15.03 6.31
N LEU A 310 -26.97 13.75 6.64
CA LEU A 310 -26.66 13.36 8.03
C LEU A 310 -25.27 13.84 8.48
N ASP A 311 -24.29 13.82 7.59
CA ASP A 311 -22.91 14.23 7.91
C ASP A 311 -22.72 15.75 7.89
N TYR A 312 -23.38 16.43 6.97
CA TYR A 312 -23.11 17.84 6.68
C TYR A 312 -24.32 18.76 6.72
N GLY A 313 -25.53 18.21 6.84
CA GLY A 313 -26.75 18.99 6.97
C GLY A 313 -26.71 19.86 8.23
N ARG A 314 -27.26 21.07 8.09
CA ARG A 314 -27.52 22.02 9.17
C ARG A 314 -28.87 22.69 8.92
N GLY A 315 -29.47 23.24 9.98
CA GLY A 315 -30.76 23.94 9.92
C GLY A 315 -31.89 23.10 9.30
N ASP A 316 -32.77 23.76 8.56
CA ASP A 316 -34.03 23.21 8.07
C ASP A 316 -33.92 21.88 7.31
N VAL A 317 -32.87 21.67 6.48
CA VAL A 317 -32.68 20.40 5.74
C VAL A 317 -32.40 19.24 6.68
N TYR A 318 -31.55 19.45 7.68
CA TYR A 318 -31.19 18.43 8.65
C TYR A 318 -32.35 18.17 9.60
N GLU A 319 -32.97 19.23 10.13
CA GLU A 319 -34.09 19.13 11.06
C GLU A 319 -35.28 18.40 10.42
N ALA A 320 -35.63 18.73 9.17
CA ALA A 320 -36.70 18.06 8.44
C ALA A 320 -36.44 16.55 8.25
N LEU A 321 -35.18 16.14 8.11
CA LEU A 321 -34.79 14.74 7.97
C LEU A 321 -34.83 13.99 9.31
N VAL A 322 -34.30 14.58 10.38
CA VAL A 322 -34.09 13.89 11.67
C VAL A 322 -35.24 14.06 12.66
N GLU A 323 -36.25 14.87 12.34
CA GLU A 323 -37.40 15.14 13.19
C GLU A 323 -38.06 13.85 13.68
N GLY A 324 -38.10 13.67 15.01
CA GLY A 324 -38.67 12.50 15.68
C GLY A 324 -37.76 11.26 15.68
N MET A 325 -36.56 11.35 15.11
CA MET A 325 -35.59 10.26 14.94
C MET A 325 -34.22 10.59 15.56
N GLN A 326 -34.13 11.63 16.38
CA GLN A 326 -32.86 12.16 16.91
C GLN A 326 -32.05 11.10 17.66
N GLU A 327 -32.69 10.30 18.52
CA GLU A 327 -32.05 9.19 19.25
C GLU A 327 -31.48 8.13 18.28
N THR A 328 -32.20 7.85 17.19
CA THR A 328 -31.77 6.86 16.19
C THR A 328 -30.57 7.34 15.40
N VAL A 329 -30.58 8.62 14.99
CA VAL A 329 -29.46 9.26 14.30
C VAL A 329 -28.22 9.30 15.20
N GLN A 330 -28.39 9.68 16.47
CA GLN A 330 -27.30 9.68 17.46
C GLN A 330 -26.66 8.29 17.63
N VAL A 331 -27.47 7.23 17.74
CA VAL A 331 -26.99 5.85 17.80
C VAL A 331 -26.25 5.46 16.51
N MET A 332 -26.77 5.86 15.35
CA MET A 332 -26.14 5.58 14.05
C MET A 332 -24.80 6.31 13.88
N THR A 333 -24.70 7.57 14.32
CA THR A 333 -23.43 8.32 14.34
C THR A 333 -22.40 7.63 15.21
N MET A 334 -22.75 7.25 16.44
CA MET A 334 -21.84 6.52 17.31
C MET A 334 -21.37 5.19 16.71
N LEU A 335 -22.25 4.49 15.99
CA LEU A 335 -21.95 3.18 15.40
C LEU A 335 -21.11 3.29 14.12
N TYR A 336 -21.45 4.20 13.22
CA TYR A 336 -20.86 4.27 11.87
C TYR A 336 -19.79 5.33 11.72
N VAL A 337 -19.88 6.44 12.45
CA VAL A 337 -18.92 7.54 12.38
C VAL A 337 -17.86 7.39 13.47
N GLU A 338 -18.28 7.10 14.71
CA GLU A 338 -17.36 6.95 15.85
C GLU A 338 -16.87 5.50 16.04
N ASN A 339 -17.36 4.56 15.22
CA ASN A 339 -17.00 3.13 15.24
C ASN A 339 -17.14 2.46 16.62
N LYS A 340 -18.10 2.90 17.43
CA LYS A 340 -18.40 2.31 18.74
C LYS A 340 -19.21 1.03 18.57
N LYS A 341 -18.92 0.03 19.41
CA LYS A 341 -19.71 -1.21 19.43
C LYS A 341 -21.06 -0.98 20.10
N TYR A 342 -22.07 -1.78 19.76
CA TYR A 342 -23.40 -1.70 20.38
C TYR A 342 -23.35 -1.77 21.92
N GLU A 343 -22.42 -2.55 22.47
CA GLU A 343 -22.20 -2.68 23.91
C GLU A 343 -21.67 -1.39 24.55
N GLU A 344 -20.87 -0.61 23.82
CA GLU A 344 -20.35 0.68 24.27
C GLU A 344 -21.42 1.76 24.16
N ILE A 345 -22.18 1.77 23.07
CA ILE A 345 -23.32 2.67 22.88
C ILE A 345 -24.37 2.45 23.97
N ALA A 346 -24.68 1.20 24.30
CA ALA A 346 -25.61 0.87 25.36
C ALA A 346 -25.17 1.38 26.74
N ARG A 347 -23.86 1.34 27.03
CA ARG A 347 -23.31 1.90 28.28
C ARG A 347 -23.37 3.43 28.30
N ILE A 348 -23.10 4.08 27.16
CA ILE A 348 -23.09 5.54 27.04
C ILE A 348 -24.50 6.11 27.18
N LEU A 349 -25.49 5.53 26.48
CA LEU A 349 -26.84 6.10 26.42
C LEU A 349 -27.78 5.59 27.51
N TYR A 350 -27.59 4.36 27.99
CA TYR A 350 -28.54 3.72 28.92
C TYR A 350 -27.90 3.22 30.23
N GLY A 351 -26.62 3.54 30.47
CA GLY A 351 -25.93 3.22 31.74
C GLY A 351 -25.65 1.72 31.97
N GLY A 352 -25.87 0.85 30.97
CA GLY A 352 -25.59 -0.58 31.07
C GLY A 352 -25.97 -1.38 29.83
N ALA A 353 -25.30 -2.52 29.61
CA ALA A 353 -25.54 -3.39 28.46
C ALA A 353 -26.17 -4.72 28.92
N ASN A 354 -27.49 -4.86 28.72
CA ASN A 354 -28.18 -6.14 28.87
C ASN A 354 -28.67 -6.67 27.50
N GLY A 355 -28.91 -7.98 27.38
CA GLY A 355 -29.26 -8.60 26.10
C GLY A 355 -30.52 -8.04 25.43
N LYS A 356 -31.48 -7.56 26.23
CA LYS A 356 -32.71 -6.92 25.72
C LYS A 356 -32.45 -5.53 25.14
N CYS A 357 -31.57 -4.75 25.78
CA CYS A 357 -31.12 -3.43 25.32
C CYS A 357 -30.37 -3.54 23.98
N LEU A 358 -29.42 -4.48 23.86
CA LEU A 358 -28.67 -4.68 22.62
C LEU A 358 -29.57 -5.12 21.46
N ALA A 359 -30.54 -5.99 21.72
CA ALA A 359 -31.52 -6.40 20.72
C ALA A 359 -32.41 -5.23 20.27
N ASN A 360 -32.79 -4.35 21.21
CA ASN A 360 -33.56 -3.14 20.88
C ASN A 360 -32.75 -2.14 20.07
N LEU A 361 -31.47 -1.92 20.40
CA LEU A 361 -30.57 -1.04 19.64
C LEU A 361 -30.36 -1.52 18.20
N ARG A 362 -30.15 -2.83 18.00
CA ARG A 362 -30.03 -3.40 16.63
C ARG A 362 -31.32 -3.21 15.83
N LYS A 363 -32.48 -3.40 16.46
CA LYS A 363 -33.78 -3.15 15.83
C LYS A 363 -34.00 -1.67 15.54
N LEU A 364 -33.59 -0.78 16.45
CA LEU A 364 -33.67 0.67 16.29
C LEU A 364 -32.84 1.12 15.08
N VAL A 365 -31.58 0.69 14.98
CA VAL A 365 -30.71 1.03 13.84
C VAL A 365 -31.26 0.45 12.53
N SER A 366 -31.65 -0.82 12.52
CA SER A 366 -32.16 -1.46 11.29
C SER A 366 -33.43 -0.82 10.77
N ARG A 367 -34.39 -0.48 11.65
CA ARG A 367 -35.63 0.21 11.26
C ARG A 367 -35.39 1.68 10.96
N GLY A 368 -34.45 2.28 11.69
CA GLY A 368 -34.04 3.67 11.54
C GLY A 368 -33.50 3.99 10.16
N LYS A 369 -32.62 3.12 9.65
CA LYS A 369 -32.09 3.21 8.29
C LYS A 369 -33.19 3.25 7.25
N GLU A 370 -34.12 2.30 7.30
CA GLU A 370 -35.18 2.19 6.30
C GLU A 370 -36.14 3.38 6.37
N TYR A 371 -36.45 3.84 7.59
CA TYR A 371 -37.30 5.01 7.79
C TYR A 371 -36.65 6.30 7.29
N LEU A 372 -35.39 6.55 7.64
CA LEU A 372 -34.65 7.74 7.20
C LEU A 372 -34.45 7.75 5.68
N LYS A 373 -34.19 6.59 5.07
CA LYS A 373 -34.12 6.43 3.61
C LYS A 373 -35.44 6.82 2.95
N LYS A 374 -36.57 6.28 3.44
CA LYS A 374 -37.89 6.63 2.92
C LYS A 374 -38.21 8.12 3.09
N ARG A 375 -37.90 8.67 4.26
CA ARG A 375 -38.13 10.10 4.56
C ARG A 375 -37.28 11.00 3.67
N MET A 376 -36.04 10.61 3.38
CA MET A 376 -35.18 11.37 2.46
C MET A 376 -35.77 11.40 1.03
N ALA A 377 -36.28 10.28 0.54
CA ALA A 377 -36.98 10.24 -0.75
C ALA A 377 -38.22 11.16 -0.77
N GLU A 378 -39.02 11.16 0.30
CA GLU A 378 -40.19 12.03 0.45
C GLU A 378 -39.81 13.53 0.49
N LEU A 379 -38.69 13.87 1.14
CA LEU A 379 -38.16 15.23 1.17
C LEU A 379 -37.68 15.69 -0.21
N ILE A 380 -36.97 14.83 -0.96
CA ILE A 380 -36.54 15.11 -2.34
C ILE A 380 -37.75 15.43 -3.22
N VAL A 381 -38.81 14.61 -3.17
CA VAL A 381 -40.07 14.88 -3.91
C VAL A 381 -40.69 16.22 -3.50
N THR A 382 -40.66 16.54 -2.21
CA THR A 382 -41.22 17.79 -1.68
C THR A 382 -40.42 19.00 -2.15
N TYR A 383 -39.09 18.92 -2.18
CA TYR A 383 -38.21 19.99 -2.64
C TYR A 383 -38.38 20.22 -4.14
N LYS A 384 -38.43 19.15 -4.94
CA LYS A 384 -38.74 19.23 -6.38
C LYS A 384 -40.06 19.92 -6.65
N ARG A 385 -41.12 19.56 -5.92
CA ARG A 385 -42.44 20.19 -6.06
C ARG A 385 -42.41 21.69 -5.73
N LYS A 386 -41.62 22.09 -4.73
CA LYS A 386 -41.47 23.49 -4.32
C LYS A 386 -40.48 24.27 -5.18
N GLY A 387 -39.69 23.59 -6.01
CA GLY A 387 -38.61 24.18 -6.80
C GLY A 387 -37.44 24.71 -5.98
N GLN A 388 -37.39 24.40 -4.68
CA GLN A 388 -36.37 24.90 -3.76
C GLN A 388 -36.15 23.94 -2.59
N VAL A 389 -34.91 23.88 -2.12
CA VAL A 389 -34.52 23.21 -0.88
C VAL A 389 -34.53 24.25 0.24
N PRO A 390 -35.13 23.98 1.40
CA PRO A 390 -35.14 24.93 2.51
C PRO A 390 -33.74 25.05 3.10
N PHE A 391 -33.08 26.19 2.89
CA PHE A 391 -31.76 26.47 3.46
C PHE A 391 -31.90 27.13 4.83
N ALA A 392 -30.88 26.95 5.67
CA ALA A 392 -30.82 27.66 6.94
C ALA A 392 -30.85 29.17 6.68
N ARG A 393 -31.79 29.90 7.30
CA ARG A 393 -31.63 31.34 7.47
C ARG A 393 -30.49 31.53 8.45
N GLU A 394 -29.38 32.13 8.03
CA GLU A 394 -28.40 32.60 8.98
C GLU A 394 -29.09 33.61 9.91
N GLU A 395 -29.18 33.29 11.20
CA GLU A 395 -29.42 34.30 12.21
C GLU A 395 -28.19 35.21 12.18
N GLU A 396 -28.38 36.44 11.71
CA GLU A 396 -27.38 37.50 11.79
C GLU A 396 -27.04 37.74 13.27
N GLU A 397 -25.85 37.32 13.70
CA GLU A 397 -25.17 37.86 14.89
C GLU A 397 -24.11 38.89 14.51
#